data_AF-A0A809XA72-F1
#
_entry.id   AF-A0A809XA72-F1
#
_cell.length_a   1.000
_cell.length_b   1.000
_cell.length_c   1.000
_cell.angle_alpha   90.00
_cell.angle_beta   90.00
_cell.angle_gamma   90.00
#
_symmetry.space_group_name_H-M   'P 1'
#
loop_
_entity.id
_entity.type
_entity.pdbx_description
1 polymer ?
#
loop_
_entity_poly.entity_id
_entity_poly.type
_entity_poly.pdbx_seq_one_letter_code
_entity_poly.pdbx_strand_id
1 'polypeptide(L)'
;MPDLAQRFPFIGEIADGNPRLLARSSEQTSRADEIRPPRPDERGSVVAARDWLSAESITLVLGVAIGVAFVVSFVLFRDAHLNGKSIDRTAAKALVERIIIAESNGDPNARNKRSSATGAAQFLDDTWLEAVRRHRRDLIQGRTDKQVLDLRRDAELAREIAARLVEEYAAMLNKRSLPITPGSLYLAHFAGPAGAVALLAGAESADAASLMAAADATGRTTREKLVNANPFLKAMTVGDIKSWAERKMAVGNSAGRS
;
A
#
# COMPACT_ATOMS: atom_id res chain seq x y z
N MET A 1 38.90 -38.75 2.09
CA MET A 1 38.88 -39.75 1.01
C MET A 1 39.47 -41.03 1.60
N PRO A 2 38.87 -42.22 1.45
CA PRO A 2 38.00 -42.70 0.34
C PRO A 2 36.49 -42.69 0.71
N ASP A 3 35.55 -42.44 -0.20
CA ASP A 3 34.98 -43.34 -1.26
C ASP A 3 33.81 -44.19 -0.68
N LEU A 4 32.63 -44.45 -1.27
CA LEU A 4 32.24 -44.62 -2.67
C LEU A 4 30.69 -44.83 -2.77
N ALA A 5 30.09 -44.34 -3.85
CA ALA A 5 28.96 -44.83 -4.68
C ALA A 5 27.67 -45.49 -4.07
N GLN A 6 26.48 -44.92 -4.33
CA GLN A 6 25.50 -45.24 -5.41
C GLN A 6 24.59 -46.48 -5.22
N ARG A 7 23.27 -46.27 -5.30
CA ARG A 7 22.30 -47.22 -5.88
C ARG A 7 20.96 -46.55 -6.28
N PHE A 8 20.73 -46.43 -7.59
CA PHE A 8 19.43 -46.50 -8.30
C PHE A 8 19.43 -47.85 -9.09
N PRO A 9 18.42 -48.32 -9.88
CA PRO A 9 17.17 -47.75 -10.44
C PRO A 9 15.94 -48.70 -10.27
N PHE A 10 14.70 -48.50 -10.77
CA PHE A 10 14.15 -48.65 -12.16
C PHE A 10 12.59 -48.58 -12.06
N ILE A 11 11.83 -47.68 -12.72
CA ILE A 11 11.19 -47.64 -14.07
C ILE A 11 9.93 -48.51 -14.31
N GLY A 12 8.88 -47.87 -14.85
CA GLY A 12 8.00 -48.35 -15.95
C GLY A 12 6.48 -48.24 -15.68
N GLU A 13 5.55 -48.06 -16.62
CA GLU A 13 5.45 -47.53 -17.99
C GLU A 13 3.93 -47.54 -18.34
N ILE A 14 3.53 -46.83 -19.40
CA ILE A 14 2.18 -46.59 -19.99
C ILE A 14 1.74 -47.69 -20.97
N ALA A 15 0.42 -47.93 -21.16
CA ALA A 15 -0.23 -48.26 -22.46
C ALA A 15 -1.78 -48.49 -22.37
N ASP A 16 -2.43 -48.22 -23.52
CA ASP A 16 -3.87 -48.10 -23.86
C ASP A 16 -4.71 -49.40 -23.95
N GLY A 17 -6.05 -49.24 -24.10
CA GLY A 17 -6.89 -50.25 -24.78
C GLY A 17 -8.43 -50.16 -24.58
N ASN A 18 -9.16 -49.72 -25.62
CA ASN A 18 -10.64 -49.78 -25.76
C ASN A 18 -11.01 -50.98 -26.68
N PRO A 19 -12.23 -51.58 -26.57
CA PRO A 19 -13.12 -51.56 -27.75
C PRO A 19 -14.65 -51.52 -27.49
N ARG A 20 -15.36 -51.13 -28.57
CA ARG A 20 -16.81 -50.92 -28.80
C ARG A 20 -17.62 -52.23 -28.97
N LEU A 21 -18.95 -52.20 -28.74
CA LEU A 21 -19.97 -52.74 -29.68
C LEU A 21 -21.44 -52.38 -29.34
N LEU A 22 -22.25 -52.32 -30.40
CA LEU A 22 -23.63 -51.83 -30.57
C LEU A 22 -24.69 -52.95 -30.43
N ALA A 23 -25.93 -52.63 -30.00
CA ALA A 23 -27.20 -52.78 -30.76
C ALA A 23 -28.49 -52.68 -29.89
N ARG A 24 -29.43 -51.81 -30.35
CA ARG A 24 -30.93 -51.83 -30.39
C ARG A 24 -31.74 -52.70 -29.39
N SER A 25 -32.95 -52.37 -28.90
CA SER A 25 -33.95 -51.30 -29.15
C SER A 25 -35.15 -51.53 -28.20
N SER A 26 -35.81 -50.47 -27.71
CA SER A 26 -37.28 -50.39 -27.60
C SER A 26 -37.71 -48.94 -27.31
N GLU A 27 -38.67 -48.49 -28.10
CA GLU A 27 -39.32 -47.17 -28.09
C GLU A 27 -40.03 -46.89 -26.76
N GLN A 28 -40.10 -45.63 -26.31
CA GLN A 28 -41.34 -44.82 -26.38
C GLN A 28 -41.14 -43.40 -25.79
N THR A 29 -41.36 -42.41 -26.67
CA THR A 29 -41.98 -41.08 -26.42
C THR A 29 -41.43 -40.15 -25.32
N SER A 30 -40.81 -39.03 -25.74
CA SER A 30 -41.31 -37.70 -25.36
C SER A 30 -40.86 -36.63 -26.37
N ARG A 31 -41.84 -35.92 -26.90
CA ARG A 31 -41.73 -34.73 -27.77
C ARG A 31 -41.23 -33.53 -26.98
N ALA A 32 -40.38 -32.70 -27.59
CA ALA A 32 -40.54 -31.23 -27.64
C ALA A 32 -39.33 -30.57 -28.33
N ASP A 33 -39.61 -30.02 -29.52
CA ASP A 33 -39.10 -28.76 -30.07
C ASP A 33 -37.58 -28.57 -30.28
N GLU A 34 -37.10 -29.21 -31.35
CA GLU A 34 -35.93 -28.77 -32.11
C GLU A 34 -36.25 -27.47 -32.86
N ILE A 35 -35.51 -26.41 -32.55
CA ILE A 35 -35.73 -25.03 -33.05
C ILE A 35 -35.40 -24.97 -34.55
N ARG A 36 -36.42 -24.84 -35.40
CA ARG A 36 -36.30 -24.53 -36.83
C ARG A 36 -36.45 -23.01 -37.06
N PRO A 37 -35.70 -22.40 -38.00
CA PRO A 37 -35.93 -21.02 -38.40
C PRO A 37 -37.32 -20.81 -39.05
N PRO A 38 -38.01 -19.69 -38.75
CA PRO A 38 -39.40 -19.43 -39.15
C PRO A 38 -39.54 -19.15 -40.66
N ARG A 39 -40.74 -19.45 -41.20
CA ARG A 39 -41.07 -19.25 -42.61
C ARG A 39 -41.44 -17.78 -42.91
N PRO A 40 -41.31 -17.32 -44.17
CA PRO A 40 -41.47 -15.90 -44.55
C PRO A 40 -42.87 -15.29 -44.31
N ASP A 41 -43.90 -16.12 -44.15
CA ASP A 41 -45.31 -15.74 -43.98
C ASP A 41 -45.71 -15.44 -42.52
N GLU A 42 -44.87 -15.80 -41.54
CA GLU A 42 -45.12 -15.53 -40.11
C GLU A 42 -44.69 -14.13 -39.65
N ARG A 43 -44.25 -13.26 -40.58
CA ARG A 43 -43.88 -11.86 -40.29
C ARG A 43 -45.06 -10.93 -40.59
N GLY A 44 -46.06 -10.92 -39.69
CA GLY A 44 -47.23 -10.06 -39.79
C GLY A 44 -47.53 -9.30 -38.49
N SER A 45 -47.03 -8.06 -38.41
CA SER A 45 -47.48 -6.91 -37.63
C SER A 45 -48.09 -7.08 -36.21
N VAL A 46 -47.36 -6.59 -35.20
CA VAL A 46 -47.98 -5.75 -34.15
C VAL A 46 -47.15 -4.49 -33.99
N VAL A 47 -47.76 -3.37 -34.34
CA VAL A 47 -47.26 -2.01 -34.10
C VAL A 47 -47.43 -1.70 -32.62
N ALA A 48 -46.33 -1.40 -31.94
CA ALA A 48 -46.33 -0.61 -30.70
C ALA A 48 -45.05 0.23 -30.66
N ALA A 49 -45.25 1.53 -30.52
CA ALA A 49 -44.28 2.60 -30.65
C ALA A 49 -42.97 2.36 -29.89
N ARG A 50 -41.84 2.47 -30.62
CA ARG A 50 -40.51 2.72 -30.06
C ARG A 50 -39.84 3.77 -30.94
N ASP A 51 -40.09 5.03 -30.61
CA ASP A 51 -39.33 6.13 -31.17
C ASP A 51 -37.91 6.11 -30.58
N TRP A 52 -37.02 5.54 -31.38
CA TRP A 52 -35.74 6.13 -31.79
C TRP A 52 -35.19 7.27 -30.93
N LEU A 53 -34.40 6.92 -29.91
CA LEU A 53 -33.25 7.74 -29.53
C LEU A 53 -32.00 7.08 -30.11
N SER A 54 -31.38 7.78 -31.05
CA SER A 54 -30.16 7.38 -31.74
C SER A 54 -29.01 7.16 -30.75
N ALA A 55 -28.10 6.24 -31.10
CA ALA A 55 -26.94 5.83 -30.33
C ALA A 55 -25.89 6.94 -30.05
N GLU A 56 -26.21 8.20 -30.33
CA GLU A 56 -25.36 9.34 -30.00
C GLU A 56 -25.73 10.03 -28.68
N SER A 57 -26.83 9.64 -28.02
CA SER A 57 -27.28 10.28 -26.77
C SER A 57 -26.81 9.59 -25.48
N ILE A 58 -26.14 8.44 -25.56
CA ILE A 58 -25.66 7.70 -24.36
C ILE A 58 -24.26 8.14 -23.91
N THR A 59 -23.53 8.88 -24.74
CA THR A 59 -22.13 9.25 -24.44
C THR A 59 -22.01 10.52 -23.60
N LEU A 60 -23.06 11.33 -23.42
CA LEU A 60 -22.94 12.60 -22.68
C LEU A 60 -23.47 12.57 -21.24
N VAL A 61 -24.38 11.66 -20.87
CA VAL A 61 -24.96 11.64 -19.51
C VAL A 61 -24.11 10.82 -18.52
N LEU A 62 -23.31 9.86 -19.00
CA LEU A 62 -22.35 9.13 -18.13
C LEU A 62 -21.07 9.94 -17.87
N GLY A 63 -20.67 10.82 -18.80
CA GLY A 63 -19.51 11.71 -18.64
C GLY A 63 -19.73 12.81 -17.61
N VAL A 64 -20.96 13.35 -17.49
CA VAL A 64 -21.29 14.39 -16.50
C VAL A 64 -21.51 13.80 -15.10
N ALA A 65 -22.05 12.58 -14.95
CA ALA A 65 -22.20 11.95 -13.64
C ALA A 65 -20.84 11.52 -13.04
N ILE A 66 -19.91 11.02 -13.86
CA ILE A 66 -18.53 10.72 -13.44
C ILE A 66 -17.75 12.01 -13.26
N GLY A 67 -17.90 13.01 -14.14
CA GLY A 67 -17.27 14.32 -14.01
C GLY A 67 -17.71 15.08 -12.75
N VAL A 68 -18.99 15.04 -12.38
CA VAL A 68 -19.51 15.63 -11.15
C VAL A 68 -19.14 14.77 -9.94
N ALA A 69 -19.08 13.44 -10.01
CA ALA A 69 -18.56 12.62 -8.91
C ALA A 69 -17.04 12.78 -8.70
N PHE A 70 -16.27 13.07 -9.76
CA PHE A 70 -14.84 13.42 -9.67
C PHE A 70 -14.62 14.86 -9.25
N VAL A 71 -15.43 15.82 -9.68
CA VAL A 71 -15.33 17.22 -9.21
C VAL A 71 -15.88 17.37 -7.80
N VAL A 72 -16.96 16.67 -7.44
CA VAL A 72 -17.48 16.61 -6.06
C VAL A 72 -16.57 15.75 -5.19
N SER A 73 -15.97 14.64 -5.66
CA SER A 73 -14.87 14.00 -4.92
C SER A 73 -13.65 14.90 -4.86
N PHE A 74 -13.28 15.65 -5.89
CA PHE A 74 -12.09 16.52 -5.86
C PHE A 74 -12.31 17.77 -5.00
N VAL A 75 -13.54 18.27 -4.91
CA VAL A 75 -13.97 19.39 -4.06
C VAL A 75 -14.23 18.92 -2.62
N LEU A 76 -14.85 17.76 -2.39
CA LEU A 76 -15.00 17.15 -1.05
C LEU A 76 -13.70 16.54 -0.52
N PHE A 77 -12.77 16.10 -1.37
CA PHE A 77 -11.42 15.66 -1.00
C PHE A 77 -10.44 16.84 -0.89
N ARG A 78 -10.74 18.00 -1.52
CA ARG A 78 -10.16 19.29 -1.12
C ARG A 78 -10.69 19.75 0.24
N ASP A 79 -11.97 19.57 0.54
CA ASP A 79 -12.55 20.01 1.82
C ASP A 79 -12.28 19.09 3.01
N ALA A 80 -11.74 17.89 2.76
CA ALA A 80 -11.02 17.11 3.78
C ALA A 80 -9.57 17.60 3.99
N HIS A 81 -9.23 18.79 3.50
CA HIS A 81 -8.10 19.56 4.03
C HIS A 81 -8.31 19.73 5.53
N LEU A 82 -7.53 18.97 6.30
CA LEU A 82 -7.12 19.39 7.63
C LEU A 82 -6.54 20.80 7.49
N ASN A 83 -7.37 21.82 7.71
CA ASN A 83 -7.00 23.24 7.85
C ASN A 83 -6.17 23.48 9.13
N GLY A 84 -5.31 22.54 9.49
CA GLY A 84 -4.34 22.67 10.56
C GLY A 84 -2.99 23.01 9.94
N LYS A 85 -2.57 24.27 10.04
CA LYS A 85 -1.14 24.66 9.95
C LYS A 85 -0.25 23.86 10.93
N SER A 86 -0.86 23.09 11.82
CA SER A 86 -0.30 22.10 12.73
C SER A 86 -1.31 20.96 12.87
N ILE A 87 -0.84 19.73 13.06
CA ILE A 87 -1.67 18.65 13.62
C ILE A 87 -1.81 18.87 15.13
N ASP A 88 -3.00 18.67 15.70
CA ASP A 88 -3.13 18.67 17.16
C ASP A 88 -2.55 17.38 17.76
N ARG A 89 -2.26 17.41 19.06
CA ARG A 89 -1.63 16.30 19.80
C ARG A 89 -2.47 15.02 19.77
N THR A 90 -3.80 15.12 19.76
CA THR A 90 -4.69 13.96 19.72
C THR A 90 -4.61 13.29 18.35
N ALA A 91 -4.63 14.07 17.28
CA ALA A 91 -4.43 13.59 15.92
C ALA A 91 -3.04 12.96 15.74
N ALA A 92 -2.00 13.55 16.30
CA ALA A 92 -0.65 12.99 16.30
C ALA A 92 -0.60 11.61 16.97
N LYS A 93 -1.19 11.47 18.17
CA LYS A 93 -1.28 10.18 18.88
C LYS A 93 -2.07 9.13 18.09
N ALA A 94 -3.22 9.50 17.53
CA ALA A 94 -4.01 8.58 16.70
C ALA A 94 -3.25 8.11 15.45
N LEU A 95 -2.46 9.01 14.85
CA LEU A 95 -1.59 8.65 13.73
C LEU A 95 -0.48 7.68 14.17
N VAL A 96 0.14 7.92 15.33
CA VAL A 96 1.16 7.03 15.89
C VAL A 96 0.64 5.60 16.08
N GLU A 97 -0.58 5.42 16.60
CA GLU A 97 -1.15 4.08 16.73
C GLU A 97 -1.30 3.38 15.37
N ARG A 98 -1.69 4.12 14.33
CA ARG A 98 -1.76 3.57 12.97
C ARG A 98 -0.37 3.20 12.43
N ILE A 99 0.66 4.01 12.72
CA ILE A 99 2.05 3.70 12.37
C ILE A 99 2.48 2.40 13.07
N ILE A 100 2.25 2.30 14.38
CA ILE A 100 2.61 1.11 15.17
C ILE A 100 1.95 -0.16 14.62
N ILE A 101 0.66 -0.09 14.28
CA ILE A 101 -0.05 -1.22 13.66
C ILE A 101 0.60 -1.59 12.32
N ALA A 102 0.92 -0.60 11.47
CA ALA A 102 1.49 -0.82 10.15
C ALA A 102 2.95 -1.33 10.16
N GLU A 103 3.71 -1.01 11.21
CA GLU A 103 5.13 -1.32 11.37
C GLU A 103 5.39 -2.64 12.09
N SER A 104 4.70 -2.90 13.20
CA SER A 104 4.98 -4.06 14.05
C SER A 104 3.73 -4.79 14.57
N ASN A 105 2.53 -4.36 14.19
CA ASN A 105 1.28 -4.82 14.78
C ASN A 105 1.26 -4.67 16.32
N GLY A 106 1.95 -3.64 16.84
CA GLY A 106 2.02 -3.37 18.28
C GLY A 106 3.11 -4.12 19.05
N ASP A 107 3.93 -4.95 18.40
CA ASP A 107 5.00 -5.68 19.08
C ASP A 107 6.16 -4.74 19.48
N PRO A 108 6.43 -4.55 20.80
CA PRO A 108 7.54 -3.72 21.28
C PRO A 108 8.92 -4.36 21.11
N ASN A 109 8.99 -5.66 20.81
CA ASN A 109 10.24 -6.39 20.61
C ASN A 109 10.55 -6.64 19.13
N ALA A 110 9.69 -6.16 18.22
CA ALA A 110 9.88 -6.29 16.79
C ALA A 110 11.26 -5.76 16.37
N ARG A 111 11.93 -6.53 15.49
CA ARG A 111 13.24 -6.17 14.96
C ARG A 111 13.35 -6.59 13.51
N ASN A 112 13.72 -5.62 12.67
CA ASN A 112 13.96 -5.86 11.26
C ASN A 112 15.32 -6.58 11.09
N LYS A 113 15.35 -7.61 10.23
CA LYS A 113 16.59 -8.38 9.95
C LYS A 113 17.54 -7.67 8.97
N ARG A 114 17.05 -6.65 8.25
CA ARG A 114 17.76 -5.93 7.19
C ARG A 114 18.15 -4.50 7.58
N SER A 115 17.77 -4.04 8.78
CA SER A 115 18.08 -2.71 9.28
C SER A 115 18.17 -2.70 10.80
N SER A 116 18.50 -1.54 11.37
CA SER A 116 18.48 -1.35 12.82
C SER A 116 17.09 -1.10 13.40
N ALA A 117 16.05 -1.05 12.56
CA ALA A 117 14.69 -0.74 12.96
C ALA A 117 14.19 -1.71 14.04
N THR A 118 13.88 -1.16 15.22
CA THR A 118 13.51 -1.92 16.43
C THR A 118 12.36 -1.24 17.16
N GLY A 119 11.49 -2.03 17.80
CA GLY A 119 10.41 -1.55 18.67
C GLY A 119 9.10 -1.33 17.94
N ALA A 120 8.06 -0.94 18.69
CA ALA A 120 6.69 -0.84 18.18
C ALA A 120 6.54 0.11 16.97
N ALA A 121 7.34 1.17 16.93
CA ALA A 121 7.37 2.14 15.83
C ALA A 121 8.54 1.93 14.86
N GLN A 122 9.29 0.82 14.98
CA GLN A 122 10.39 0.44 14.09
C GLN A 122 11.45 1.54 13.89
N PHE A 123 11.90 2.19 14.97
CA PHE A 123 12.90 3.25 14.91
C PHE A 123 14.30 2.75 14.51
N LEU A 124 14.95 3.45 13.57
CA LEU A 124 16.38 3.30 13.26
C LEU A 124 17.26 3.86 14.39
N ASP A 125 18.50 3.37 14.48
CA ASP A 125 19.45 3.77 15.54
C ASP A 125 19.68 5.29 15.56
N ASP A 126 20.11 5.86 14.42
CA ASP A 126 20.44 7.29 14.30
C ASP A 126 19.22 8.17 14.62
N THR A 127 18.06 7.83 14.05
CA THR A 127 16.81 8.57 14.27
C THR A 127 16.40 8.56 15.74
N TRP A 128 16.51 7.41 16.41
CA TRP A 128 16.15 7.31 17.83
C TRP A 128 17.09 8.13 18.71
N LEU A 129 18.40 7.99 18.51
CA LEU A 129 19.40 8.73 19.29
C LEU A 129 19.24 10.24 19.12
N GLU A 130 18.96 10.70 17.89
CA GLU A 130 18.69 12.11 17.64
C GLU A 130 17.39 12.59 18.30
N ALA A 131 16.31 11.82 18.16
CA ALA A 131 15.01 12.17 18.74
C ALA A 131 15.07 12.23 20.28
N VAL A 132 15.70 11.25 20.93
CA VAL A 132 15.91 11.26 22.38
C VAL A 132 16.79 12.45 22.79
N ARG A 133 17.85 12.77 22.04
CA ARG A 133 18.69 13.95 22.30
C ARG A 133 17.92 15.26 22.20
N ARG A 134 16.91 15.32 21.34
CA ARG A 134 16.10 16.53 21.17
C ARG A 134 14.99 16.64 22.22
N HIS A 135 14.34 15.53 22.57
CA HIS A 135 13.09 15.56 23.32
C HIS A 135 13.15 14.98 24.73
N ARG A 136 14.15 14.13 25.02
CA ARG A 136 14.31 13.40 26.29
C ARG A 136 15.79 13.34 26.69
N ARG A 137 16.42 14.51 26.78
CA ARG A 137 17.83 14.66 27.17
C ARG A 137 18.13 14.03 28.53
N ASP A 138 17.13 13.99 29.41
CA ASP A 138 17.16 13.30 30.71
C ASP A 138 17.52 11.81 30.57
N LEU A 139 17.14 11.16 29.46
CA LEU A 139 17.44 9.74 29.22
C LEU A 139 18.86 9.50 28.72
N ILE A 140 19.62 10.53 28.36
CA ILE A 140 21.01 10.39 27.88
C ILE A 140 22.00 10.41 29.04
N GLN A 141 21.71 11.20 30.08
CA GLN A 141 22.65 11.39 31.16
C GLN A 141 22.90 10.07 31.91
N GLY A 142 24.18 9.65 31.97
CA GLY A 142 24.57 8.40 32.62
C GLY A 142 24.24 7.12 31.84
N ARG A 143 23.81 7.23 30.58
CA ARG A 143 23.57 6.07 29.70
C ARG A 143 24.54 6.04 28.53
N THR A 144 24.94 4.84 28.14
CA THR A 144 25.62 4.56 26.86
C THR A 144 24.60 4.60 25.71
N ASP A 145 25.07 4.83 24.49
CA ASP A 145 24.20 4.79 23.29
C ASP A 145 23.43 3.47 23.18
N LYS A 146 24.07 2.34 23.50
CA LYS A 146 23.39 1.03 23.53
C LYS A 146 22.21 1.01 24.51
N GLN A 147 22.40 1.53 25.73
CA GLN A 147 21.33 1.61 26.72
C GLN A 147 20.21 2.55 26.27
N VAL A 148 20.53 3.64 25.56
CA VAL A 148 19.52 4.52 24.98
C VAL A 148 18.77 3.82 23.85
N LEU A 149 19.47 3.10 22.96
CA LEU A 149 18.88 2.33 21.85
C LEU A 149 17.95 1.22 22.32
N ASP A 150 18.23 0.59 23.46
CA ASP A 150 17.39 -0.45 24.05
C ASP A 150 16.03 0.09 24.53
N LEU A 151 15.94 1.40 24.82
CA LEU A 151 14.68 2.06 25.19
C LEU A 151 13.65 2.10 24.05
N ARG A 152 14.02 1.76 22.80
CA ARG A 152 13.04 1.57 21.71
C ARG A 152 12.02 0.46 21.99
N ARG A 153 12.34 -0.46 22.91
CA ARG A 153 11.44 -1.53 23.36
C ARG A 153 10.47 -1.08 24.44
N ASP A 154 10.63 0.12 24.99
CA ASP A 154 9.63 0.73 25.86
C ASP A 154 8.50 1.28 24.98
N ALA A 155 7.34 0.63 25.01
CA ALA A 155 6.21 0.97 24.14
C ALA A 155 5.66 2.38 24.38
N GLU A 156 5.61 2.81 25.64
CA GLU A 156 5.09 4.13 26.00
C GLU A 156 6.06 5.23 25.56
N LEU A 157 7.35 5.04 25.82
CA LEU A 157 8.37 5.98 25.36
C LEU A 157 8.43 6.02 23.83
N ALA A 158 8.30 4.88 23.15
CA ALA A 158 8.28 4.82 21.69
C ALA A 158 7.10 5.63 21.11
N ARG A 159 5.89 5.50 21.68
CA ARG A 159 4.72 6.31 21.30
C ARG A 159 4.96 7.79 21.53
N GLU A 160 5.51 8.13 22.70
CA GLU A 160 5.81 9.50 23.10
C GLU A 160 6.79 10.15 22.10
N ILE A 161 7.88 9.46 21.74
CA ILE A 161 8.88 9.96 20.78
C ILE A 161 8.29 10.02 19.36
N ALA A 162 7.52 9.02 18.94
CA ALA A 162 6.86 9.00 17.64
C ALA A 162 5.89 10.18 17.48
N ALA A 163 5.12 10.51 18.52
CA ALA A 163 4.19 11.64 18.49
C ALA A 163 4.93 12.97 18.28
N ARG A 164 6.05 13.18 18.96
CA ARG A 164 6.86 14.39 18.77
C ARG A 164 7.46 14.49 17.38
N LEU A 165 7.98 13.38 16.83
CA LEU A 165 8.50 13.37 15.47
C LEU A 165 7.40 13.66 14.44
N VAL A 166 6.20 13.10 14.63
CA VAL A 166 5.03 13.36 13.78
C VAL A 166 4.63 14.85 13.83
N GLU A 167 4.65 15.48 15.01
CA GLU A 167 4.45 16.94 15.16
C GLU A 167 5.53 17.74 14.40
N GLU A 168 6.80 17.35 14.51
CA GLU A 168 7.90 17.98 13.77
C GLU A 168 7.76 17.83 12.26
N TYR A 169 7.39 16.64 11.79
CA TYR A 169 7.17 16.37 10.37
C TYR A 169 6.02 17.23 9.82
N ALA A 170 4.91 17.35 10.56
CA ALA A 170 3.81 18.22 10.16
C ALA A 170 4.24 19.68 10.04
N ALA A 171 4.98 20.21 11.03
CA ALA A 171 5.50 21.58 10.98
C ALA A 171 6.47 21.78 9.80
N MET A 172 7.32 20.79 9.55
CA MET A 172 8.32 20.76 8.49
C MET A 172 7.67 20.76 7.09
N LEU A 173 6.59 19.99 6.89
CA LEU A 173 5.82 19.95 5.66
C LEU A 173 5.01 21.24 5.46
N ASN A 174 4.37 21.74 6.53
CA ASN A 174 3.63 23.00 6.49
C ASN A 174 4.51 24.18 6.02
N LYS A 175 5.71 24.30 6.58
CA LYS A 175 6.67 25.37 6.23
C LYS A 175 7.06 25.37 4.74
N ARG A 176 6.98 24.20 4.09
CA ARG A 176 7.27 24.02 2.67
C ARG A 176 6.03 24.00 1.79
N SER A 177 4.86 24.28 2.35
CA SER A 177 3.57 24.20 1.65
C SER A 177 3.32 22.82 1.02
N LEU A 178 3.84 21.77 1.67
CA LEU A 178 3.64 20.39 1.25
C LEU A 178 2.42 19.78 1.97
N PRO A 179 1.75 18.78 1.37
CA PRO A 179 0.58 18.15 1.97
C PRO A 179 0.87 17.54 3.34
N ILE A 180 -0.03 17.79 4.31
CA ILE A 180 0.00 17.17 5.63
C ILE A 180 -1.14 16.14 5.68
N THR A 181 -0.85 14.93 5.25
CA THR A 181 -1.76 13.78 5.24
C THR A 181 -1.17 12.67 6.11
N PRO A 182 -1.96 11.68 6.54
CA PRO A 182 -1.41 10.49 7.17
C PRO A 182 -0.30 9.85 6.33
N GLY A 183 -0.49 9.71 5.01
CA GLY A 183 0.52 9.13 4.12
C GLY A 183 1.78 10.00 4.00
N SER A 184 1.67 11.32 3.93
CA SER A 184 2.86 12.19 3.87
C SER A 184 3.67 12.20 5.16
N LEU A 185 2.99 12.11 6.32
CA LEU A 185 3.65 11.97 7.62
C LEU A 185 4.28 10.58 7.81
N TYR A 186 3.64 9.53 7.29
CA TYR A 186 4.23 8.20 7.23
C TYR A 186 5.45 8.14 6.30
N LEU A 187 5.40 8.84 5.14
CA LEU A 187 6.58 9.01 4.29
C LEU A 187 7.72 9.70 5.04
N ALA A 188 7.46 10.71 5.86
CA ALA A 188 8.48 11.36 6.68
C ALA A 188 9.08 10.42 7.72
N HIS A 189 8.29 9.52 8.31
CA HIS A 189 8.79 8.46 9.19
C HIS A 189 9.67 7.45 8.44
N PHE A 190 9.25 7.00 7.27
CA PHE A 190 9.94 5.99 6.47
C PHE A 190 11.23 6.52 5.79
N ALA A 191 11.11 7.63 5.06
CA ALA A 191 12.17 8.20 4.22
C ALA A 191 13.05 9.21 4.98
N GLY A 192 12.67 9.57 6.21
CA GLY A 192 13.24 10.71 6.92
C GLY A 192 12.76 12.06 6.37
N PRO A 193 13.04 13.18 7.07
CA PRO A 193 12.54 14.51 6.72
C PRO A 193 12.96 14.97 5.32
N ALA A 194 14.24 14.86 4.97
CA ALA A 194 14.75 15.32 3.67
C ALA A 194 14.23 14.47 2.51
N GLY A 195 14.23 13.14 2.68
CA GLY A 195 13.69 12.20 1.70
C GLY A 195 12.20 12.43 1.44
N ALA A 196 11.39 12.63 2.48
CA ALA A 196 9.97 12.92 2.30
C ALA A 196 9.70 14.23 1.59
N VAL A 197 10.45 15.29 1.89
CA VAL A 197 10.35 16.56 1.14
C VAL A 197 10.70 16.34 -0.33
N ALA A 198 11.78 15.61 -0.62
CA ALA A 198 12.19 15.33 -1.98
C ALA A 198 11.13 14.51 -2.73
N LEU A 199 10.57 13.47 -2.12
CA LEU A 199 9.48 12.67 -2.70
C LEU A 199 8.22 13.51 -2.94
N LEU A 200 7.79 14.31 -1.96
CA LEU A 200 6.56 15.09 -2.06
C LEU A 200 6.64 16.21 -3.10
N ALA A 201 7.83 16.80 -3.28
CA ALA A 201 8.08 17.81 -4.31
C ALA A 201 8.51 17.24 -5.67
N GLY A 202 8.90 15.96 -5.71
CA GLY A 202 9.44 15.30 -6.90
C GLY A 202 8.37 14.93 -7.93
N ALA A 203 8.80 14.80 -9.19
CA ALA A 203 7.96 14.31 -10.27
C ALA A 203 7.49 12.87 -10.03
N GLU A 204 6.22 12.58 -10.28
CA GLU A 204 5.59 11.28 -9.99
C GLU A 204 6.31 10.09 -10.64
N SER A 205 6.88 10.28 -11.83
CA SER A 205 7.60 9.23 -12.58
C SER A 205 9.06 9.02 -12.16
N ALA A 206 9.61 9.88 -11.29
CA ALA A 206 11.00 9.79 -10.87
C ALA A 206 11.24 8.55 -10.00
N ASP A 207 12.48 8.05 -10.01
CA ASP A 207 12.89 6.92 -9.18
C ASP A 207 12.92 7.30 -7.69
N ALA A 208 12.07 6.68 -6.87
CA ALA A 208 11.88 7.10 -5.48
C ALA A 208 13.14 6.93 -4.63
N ALA A 209 13.84 5.80 -4.78
CA ALA A 209 15.02 5.52 -3.96
C ALA A 209 16.23 6.35 -4.38
N SER A 210 16.39 6.66 -5.66
CA SER A 210 17.42 7.60 -6.12
C SER A 210 17.16 8.99 -5.56
N LEU A 211 15.91 9.43 -5.55
CA LEU A 211 15.54 10.74 -5.03
C LEU A 211 15.74 10.84 -3.51
N MET A 212 15.38 9.79 -2.75
CA MET A 212 15.68 9.70 -1.32
C MET A 212 17.18 9.72 -1.03
N ALA A 213 17.98 8.96 -1.80
CA ALA A 213 19.43 8.94 -1.64
C ALA A 213 20.07 10.31 -1.94
N ALA A 214 19.63 10.98 -3.02
CA ALA A 214 20.10 12.31 -3.38
C ALA A 214 19.74 13.39 -2.34
N ALA A 215 18.66 13.18 -1.58
CA ALA A 215 18.25 14.09 -0.50
C ALA A 215 19.09 13.95 0.79
N ASP A 216 19.85 12.87 0.94
CA ASP A 216 20.75 12.69 2.08
C ASP A 216 22.02 13.54 1.91
N ALA A 217 22.03 14.71 2.55
CA ALA A 217 23.17 15.62 2.55
C ALA A 217 24.47 15.02 3.13
N THR A 218 24.38 13.92 3.88
CA THR A 218 25.57 13.25 4.45
C THR A 218 26.23 12.30 3.46
N GLY A 219 25.56 11.95 2.36
CA GLY A 219 26.02 10.97 1.37
C GLY A 219 26.15 9.54 1.90
N ARG A 220 25.68 9.26 3.14
CA ARG A 220 25.78 7.94 3.76
C ARG A 220 24.76 6.96 3.17
N THR A 221 23.65 7.48 2.68
CA THR A 221 22.53 6.72 2.09
C THR A 221 22.68 6.69 0.57
N THR A 222 22.84 5.50 0.00
CA THR A 222 22.81 5.29 -1.45
C THR A 222 21.52 4.60 -1.87
N ARG A 223 21.17 4.70 -3.15
CA ARG A 223 20.02 3.99 -3.71
C ARG A 223 20.11 2.49 -3.43
N GLU A 224 21.28 1.89 -3.61
CA GLU A 224 21.53 0.46 -3.40
C GLU A 224 21.31 0.08 -1.94
N LYS A 225 21.78 0.91 -0.99
CA LYS A 225 21.54 0.68 0.45
C LYS A 225 20.04 0.70 0.76
N LEU A 226 19.30 1.67 0.22
CA LEU A 226 17.85 1.77 0.38
C LEU A 226 17.13 0.54 -0.18
N VAL A 227 17.49 0.09 -1.38
CA VAL A 227 16.89 -1.11 -2.01
C VAL A 227 17.27 -2.39 -1.27
N ASN A 228 18.50 -2.53 -0.81
CA ASN A 228 18.92 -3.73 -0.07
C ASN A 228 18.16 -3.85 1.26
N ALA A 229 17.94 -2.73 1.94
CA ALA A 229 17.11 -2.68 3.15
C ALA A 229 15.62 -2.91 2.83
N ASN A 230 15.14 -2.36 1.72
CA ASN A 230 13.75 -2.35 1.30
C ASN A 230 13.60 -2.80 -0.18
N PRO A 231 13.62 -4.11 -0.48
CA PRO A 231 13.68 -4.60 -1.86
C PRO A 231 12.53 -4.14 -2.77
N PHE A 232 11.38 -3.80 -2.18
CA PHE A 232 10.24 -3.27 -2.93
C PHE A 232 10.54 -1.92 -3.61
N LEU A 233 11.51 -1.14 -3.10
CA LEU A 233 11.96 0.12 -3.70
C LEU A 233 12.71 -0.07 -5.03
N LYS A 234 13.04 -1.30 -5.44
CA LYS A 234 13.79 -1.57 -6.67
C LYS A 234 13.11 -0.96 -7.90
N ALA A 235 11.78 -1.01 -7.96
CA ALA A 235 10.99 -0.58 -9.10
C ALA A 235 9.97 0.53 -8.76
N MET A 236 10.08 1.18 -7.60
CA MET A 236 9.12 2.21 -7.21
C MET A 236 9.45 3.57 -7.80
N THR A 237 8.45 4.18 -8.42
CA THR A 237 8.43 5.61 -8.71
C THR A 237 8.00 6.42 -7.47
N VAL A 238 8.15 7.74 -7.55
CA VAL A 238 7.63 8.68 -6.55
C VAL A 238 6.12 8.52 -6.36
N GLY A 239 5.35 8.33 -7.44
CA GLY A 239 3.91 8.10 -7.33
C GLY A 239 3.55 6.77 -6.69
N ASP A 240 4.33 5.72 -6.96
CA ASP A 240 4.12 4.42 -6.32
C ASP A 240 4.34 4.49 -4.82
N ILE A 241 5.42 5.15 -4.38
CA ILE A 241 5.75 5.22 -2.95
C ILE A 241 4.78 6.13 -2.18
N LYS A 242 4.30 7.22 -2.79
CA LYS A 242 3.21 8.04 -2.23
C LYS A 242 1.94 7.21 -2.05
N SER A 243 1.53 6.49 -3.09
CA SER A 243 0.34 5.64 -3.06
C SER A 243 0.46 4.50 -2.05
N TRP A 244 1.66 3.92 -1.92
CA TRP A 244 1.96 2.90 -0.91
C TRP A 244 1.81 3.45 0.52
N ALA A 245 2.33 4.64 0.78
CA ALA A 245 2.21 5.29 2.09
C ALA A 245 0.75 5.61 2.45
N GLU A 246 -0.04 6.11 1.49
CA GLU A 246 -1.47 6.34 1.72
C GLU A 246 -2.22 5.04 2.02
N ARG A 247 -1.93 3.95 1.30
CA ARG A 247 -2.53 2.64 1.60
C ARG A 247 -2.14 2.11 2.97
N LYS A 248 -0.86 2.22 3.35
CA LYS A 248 -0.36 1.84 4.67
C LYS A 248 -1.14 2.54 5.78
N MET A 249 -1.47 3.81 5.56
CA MET A 249 -2.22 4.56 6.54
C MET A 249 -3.72 4.29 6.49
N ALA A 250 -4.30 3.97 5.35
CA ALA A 250 -5.74 3.69 5.22
C ALA A 250 -6.22 2.46 6.04
N VAL A 251 -5.39 1.42 6.15
CA VAL A 251 -5.76 0.12 6.77
C VAL A 251 -6.16 0.25 8.25
N GLY A 252 -5.60 1.22 8.98
CA GLY A 252 -5.95 1.46 10.39
C GLY A 252 -7.35 2.07 10.61
N ASN A 253 -8.05 2.52 9.57
CA ASN A 253 -9.37 3.15 9.70
C ASN A 253 -10.54 2.14 9.60
N SER A 254 -10.26 0.92 9.12
CA SER A 254 -11.27 -0.12 8.86
C SER A 254 -11.72 -0.89 10.11
N ALA A 255 -10.90 -0.91 11.16
CA ALA A 255 -11.17 -1.67 12.39
C ALA A 255 -12.16 -0.99 13.37
N GLY A 256 -12.67 0.19 13.03
CA GLY A 256 -13.68 0.93 13.82
C GLY A 256 -15.08 0.97 13.20
N ARG A 257 -15.33 0.20 12.13
CA ARG A 257 -16.64 0.06 11.50
C ARG A 257 -17.02 -1.42 11.44
N SER A 258 -17.37 -1.99 12.58
CA SER A 258 -18.03 -3.29 12.69
C SER A 258 -18.84 -3.33 13.96
#